data_AF-A0A3D5UYA7-F1
#
_entry.id   AF-A0A3D5UYA7-F1
#
_cell.length_a   1.000
_cell.length_b   1.000
_cell.length_c   1.000
_cell.angle_alpha   90.00
_cell.angle_beta   90.00
_cell.angle_gamma   90.00
#
_symmetry.space_group_name_H-M   'P 1'
#
loop_
_entity.id
_entity.type
_entity.pdbx_description
1 polymer ?
#
loop_
_entity_poly.entity_id
_entity_poly.type
_entity_poly.pdbx_seq_one_letter_code
_entity_poly.pdbx_strand_id
1 'polypeptide(L)'
;HSDWDCTLEKTETGACAVRLGMRQVKGVQAETAHIIEEVRRDGFDSVRHFWLRTGLYPRIIERLADADAFRSIGLDRREALWAVRGLGGYAGGQKGRAPAVLPLFAAIGEEGLQREEEMSLPAMPPGEHVVFDYATLRLSLKAHPVSFLRNRFAASGVVPNAQLKEVEAGKRVTLAGLVLVRQRPGTASGVIFATLEDETGIANVIIWPKLYEKRRRIVLTSRLLFVRGRVQKEGIVIHVVADDLEDWTSELGLLSSEDIDKTVDTYAEGMKYPGHDSCDTTHNREEQKRLRAAR
;
A
#
# COMPACT_ATOMS: atom_id res chain seq x y z
N HIS A 1 -15.78 6.52 -3.51
CA HIS A 1 -15.17 7.54 -4.39
C HIS A 1 -14.51 6.95 -5.63
N SER A 2 -13.75 5.86 -5.54
CA SER A 2 -13.09 5.26 -6.72
C SER A 2 -14.06 4.56 -7.66
N ASP A 3 -13.86 4.68 -8.96
CA ASP A 3 -14.60 3.93 -9.99
C ASP A 3 -13.82 2.66 -10.39
N TRP A 4 -14.27 1.94 -11.43
CA TRP A 4 -13.56 0.77 -11.94
C TRP A 4 -12.15 1.11 -12.43
N ASP A 5 -12.05 2.11 -13.30
CA ASP A 5 -10.80 2.63 -13.85
C ASP A 5 -10.21 3.75 -12.97
N CYS A 6 -8.91 4.00 -13.14
CA CYS A 6 -8.29 5.15 -12.48
C CYS A 6 -8.81 6.44 -13.09
N THR A 7 -9.13 7.41 -12.25
CA THR A 7 -9.65 8.73 -12.67
C THR A 7 -8.66 9.82 -12.33
N LEU A 8 -8.73 10.93 -13.07
CA LEU A 8 -7.96 12.13 -12.78
C LEU A 8 -8.85 13.13 -12.05
N GLU A 9 -8.42 13.56 -10.88
CA GLU A 9 -9.15 14.49 -10.03
C GLU A 9 -8.36 15.78 -9.86
N LYS A 10 -9.06 16.90 -9.73
CA LYS A 10 -8.43 18.17 -9.38
C LYS A 10 -8.33 18.27 -7.87
N THR A 11 -7.14 18.55 -7.37
CA THR A 11 -6.92 18.88 -5.97
C THR A 11 -7.41 20.29 -5.67
N GLU A 12 -7.59 20.62 -4.40
CA GLU A 12 -7.94 21.98 -3.94
C GLU A 12 -6.91 23.02 -4.40
N THR A 13 -5.65 22.59 -4.57
CA THR A 13 -4.53 23.40 -5.07
C THR A 13 -4.53 23.57 -6.59
N GLY A 14 -5.49 22.98 -7.32
CA GLY A 14 -5.59 23.02 -8.77
C GLY A 14 -4.67 22.06 -9.52
N ALA A 15 -3.89 21.24 -8.81
CA ALA A 15 -3.09 20.17 -9.40
C ALA A 15 -3.98 18.97 -9.79
N CYS A 16 -3.50 18.14 -10.71
CA CYS A 16 -4.18 16.89 -11.05
C CYS A 16 -3.62 15.73 -10.20
N ALA A 17 -4.49 15.03 -9.47
CA ALA A 17 -4.18 13.81 -8.75
C ALA A 17 -4.82 12.61 -9.46
N VAL A 18 -4.16 11.45 -9.40
CA VAL A 18 -4.74 10.20 -9.92
C VAL A 18 -5.42 9.45 -8.78
N ARG A 19 -6.71 9.17 -8.91
CA ARG A 19 -7.43 8.25 -8.03
C ARG A 19 -7.31 6.84 -8.58
N LEU A 20 -6.94 5.90 -7.72
CA LEU A 20 -6.85 4.49 -8.08
C LEU A 20 -8.25 3.90 -8.25
N GLY A 21 -8.45 3.19 -9.37
CA GLY A 21 -9.67 2.43 -9.65
C GLY A 21 -9.70 1.07 -8.95
N MET A 22 -10.91 0.54 -8.73
CA MET A 22 -11.14 -0.75 -8.07
C MET A 22 -10.54 -1.93 -8.83
N ARG A 23 -10.24 -1.78 -10.13
CA ARG A 23 -9.56 -2.80 -10.93
C ARG A 23 -8.18 -3.23 -10.42
N GLN A 24 -7.54 -2.40 -9.59
CA GLN A 24 -6.25 -2.72 -8.97
C GLN A 24 -6.40 -3.75 -7.85
N VAL A 25 -7.60 -3.89 -7.28
CA VAL A 25 -7.85 -4.84 -6.20
C VAL A 25 -7.96 -6.25 -6.75
N LYS A 26 -6.97 -7.10 -6.42
CA LYS A 26 -6.92 -8.47 -6.93
C LYS A 26 -8.19 -9.25 -6.56
N GLY A 27 -8.90 -9.71 -7.59
CA GLY A 27 -10.08 -10.54 -7.44
C GLY A 27 -11.38 -9.77 -7.18
N VAL A 28 -11.38 -8.44 -7.33
CA VAL A 28 -12.58 -7.64 -7.58
C VAL A 28 -12.81 -7.61 -9.09
N GLN A 29 -14.06 -7.83 -9.53
CA GLN A 29 -14.45 -7.84 -10.93
C GLN A 29 -15.17 -6.54 -11.30
N ALA A 30 -15.25 -6.21 -12.59
CA ALA A 30 -15.88 -4.99 -13.08
C ALA A 30 -17.35 -4.88 -12.65
N GLU A 31 -18.08 -6.01 -12.66
CA GLU A 31 -19.47 -6.08 -12.24
C GLU A 31 -19.64 -5.71 -10.76
N THR A 32 -18.67 -6.06 -9.91
CA THR A 32 -18.67 -5.65 -8.50
C THR A 32 -18.50 -4.13 -8.37
N ALA A 33 -17.59 -3.56 -9.15
CA ALA A 33 -17.35 -2.12 -9.15
C ALA A 33 -18.59 -1.33 -9.60
N HIS A 34 -19.26 -1.79 -10.67
CA HIS A 34 -20.48 -1.15 -11.17
C HIS A 34 -21.62 -1.20 -10.16
N ILE A 35 -21.81 -2.32 -9.44
CA ILE A 35 -22.78 -2.39 -8.34
C ILE A 35 -22.48 -1.31 -7.29
N ILE A 36 -21.20 -1.15 -6.90
CA ILE A 36 -20.79 -0.16 -5.91
C ILE A 36 -21.01 1.27 -6.43
N GLU A 37 -20.73 1.53 -7.70
CA GLU A 37 -20.95 2.82 -8.36
C GLU A 37 -22.44 3.21 -8.38
N GLU A 38 -23.31 2.29 -8.81
CA GLU A 38 -24.76 2.49 -8.88
C GLU A 38 -25.38 2.81 -7.51
N VAL A 39 -24.93 2.10 -6.47
CA VAL A 39 -25.45 2.27 -5.11
C VAL A 39 -24.71 3.32 -4.30
N ARG A 40 -23.64 3.95 -4.81
CA ARG A 40 -22.83 4.88 -4.00
C ARG A 40 -23.62 6.08 -3.49
N ARG A 41 -24.39 6.75 -4.36
CA ARG A 41 -25.06 8.05 -4.09
C ARG A 41 -24.18 8.97 -3.22
N ASP A 42 -24.64 9.35 -2.02
CA ASP A 42 -23.96 10.25 -1.08
C ASP A 42 -22.83 9.57 -0.27
N GLY A 43 -22.57 8.28 -0.51
CA GLY A 43 -21.57 7.48 0.18
C GLY A 43 -22.17 6.39 1.07
N PHE A 44 -21.36 5.91 1.99
CA PHE A 44 -21.69 4.87 2.97
C PHE A 44 -21.29 5.36 4.36
N ASP A 45 -22.01 4.96 5.42
CA ASP A 45 -21.65 5.32 6.80
C ASP A 45 -20.80 4.26 7.52
N SER A 46 -20.89 3.00 7.07
CA SER A 46 -20.33 1.83 7.75
C SER A 46 -20.17 0.67 6.78
N VAL A 47 -19.35 -0.31 7.15
CA VAL A 47 -19.20 -1.56 6.39
C VAL A 47 -20.53 -2.32 6.30
N ARG A 48 -21.37 -2.24 7.35
CA ARG A 48 -22.68 -2.90 7.38
C ARG A 48 -23.66 -2.24 6.39
N HIS A 49 -23.73 -0.92 6.37
CA HIS A 49 -24.53 -0.17 5.40
C HIS A 49 -24.05 -0.44 3.96
N PHE A 50 -22.73 -0.46 3.74
CA PHE A 50 -22.13 -0.87 2.46
C PHE A 50 -22.55 -2.29 2.06
N TRP A 51 -22.50 -3.25 2.98
CA TRP A 51 -22.88 -4.64 2.72
C TRP A 51 -24.37 -4.78 2.34
N LEU A 52 -25.26 -4.14 3.12
CA LEU A 52 -26.71 -4.19 2.89
C LEU A 52 -27.11 -3.60 1.54
N ARG A 53 -26.53 -2.45 1.16
CA ARG A 53 -26.86 -1.77 -0.10
C ARG A 53 -26.26 -2.43 -1.33
N THR A 54 -25.02 -2.92 -1.22
CA THR A 54 -24.35 -3.56 -2.36
C THR A 54 -24.76 -5.01 -2.55
N GLY A 55 -25.23 -5.69 -1.50
CA GLY A 55 -25.55 -7.11 -1.53
C GLY A 55 -24.34 -7.99 -1.85
N LEU A 56 -23.12 -7.49 -1.70
CA LEU A 56 -21.91 -8.25 -2.04
C LEU A 56 -21.66 -9.38 -1.04
N TYR A 57 -20.93 -10.40 -1.49
CA TYR A 57 -20.47 -11.45 -0.60
C TYR A 57 -19.39 -10.90 0.36
N PRO A 58 -19.38 -11.29 1.65
CA PRO A 58 -18.39 -10.80 2.62
C PRO A 58 -16.94 -10.96 2.15
N ARG A 59 -16.60 -12.06 1.44
CA ARG A 59 -15.27 -12.29 0.84
C ARG A 59 -14.81 -11.18 -0.13
N ILE A 60 -15.74 -10.49 -0.78
CA ILE A 60 -15.42 -9.39 -1.70
C ILE A 60 -15.20 -8.11 -0.91
N ILE A 61 -16.02 -7.88 0.13
CA ILE A 61 -15.87 -6.76 1.06
C ILE A 61 -14.55 -6.86 1.82
N GLU A 62 -14.16 -8.08 2.21
CA GLU A 62 -12.86 -8.38 2.82
C GLU A 62 -11.70 -7.96 1.91
N ARG A 63 -11.77 -8.29 0.60
CA ARG A 63 -10.75 -7.86 -0.38
C ARG A 63 -10.67 -6.34 -0.52
N LEU A 64 -11.80 -5.65 -0.43
CA LEU A 64 -11.84 -4.19 -0.45
C LEU A 64 -11.22 -3.60 0.83
N ALA A 65 -11.46 -4.22 1.99
CA ALA A 65 -10.84 -3.84 3.26
C ALA A 65 -9.32 -4.09 3.25
N ASP A 66 -8.86 -5.23 2.74
CA ASP A 66 -7.43 -5.52 2.53
C ASP A 66 -6.76 -4.47 1.65
N ALA A 67 -7.49 -3.95 0.65
CA ALA A 67 -7.05 -2.91 -0.27
C ALA A 67 -7.18 -1.47 0.28
N ASP A 68 -7.49 -1.30 1.57
CA ASP A 68 -7.65 0.01 2.22
C ASP A 68 -8.79 0.88 1.64
N ALA A 69 -9.82 0.25 1.07
CA ALA A 69 -10.88 0.97 0.34
C ALA A 69 -11.90 1.69 1.24
N PHE A 70 -11.86 1.49 2.57
CA PHE A 70 -12.82 2.06 3.53
C PHE A 70 -12.32 3.33 4.24
N ARG A 71 -11.14 3.86 3.88
CA ARG A 71 -10.62 5.10 4.48
C ARG A 71 -11.55 6.31 4.29
N SER A 72 -12.38 6.32 3.25
CA SER A 72 -13.35 7.39 3.02
C SER A 72 -14.49 7.44 4.03
N ILE A 73 -14.73 6.35 4.76
CA ILE A 73 -15.73 6.29 5.85
C ILE A 73 -15.06 6.34 7.22
N GLY A 74 -13.78 6.76 7.27
CA GLY A 74 -13.02 6.92 8.51
C GLY A 74 -12.45 5.63 9.10
N LEU A 75 -12.62 4.48 8.44
CA LEU A 75 -12.13 3.21 8.96
C LEU A 75 -10.75 2.88 8.43
N ASP A 76 -9.83 2.62 9.35
CA ASP A 76 -8.55 2.03 9.02
C ASP A 76 -8.69 0.55 8.63
N ARG A 77 -7.67 -0.01 7.97
CA ARG A 77 -7.68 -1.39 7.46
C ARG A 77 -8.11 -2.41 8.53
N ARG A 78 -7.53 -2.32 9.73
CA ARG A 78 -7.81 -3.27 10.83
C ARG A 78 -9.26 -3.18 11.29
N GLU A 79 -9.79 -1.97 11.41
CA GLU A 79 -11.17 -1.69 11.81
C GLU A 79 -12.15 -2.15 10.72
N ALA A 80 -11.84 -1.88 9.45
CA ALA A 80 -12.63 -2.34 8.32
C ALA A 80 -12.69 -3.87 8.27
N LEU A 81 -11.55 -4.56 8.42
CA LEU A 81 -11.52 -6.03 8.45
C LEU A 81 -12.31 -6.59 9.64
N TRP A 82 -12.18 -5.99 10.83
CA TRP A 82 -12.98 -6.37 11.99
C TRP A 82 -14.48 -6.24 11.70
N ALA A 83 -14.92 -5.11 11.15
CA ALA A 83 -16.30 -4.88 10.77
C ALA A 83 -16.80 -5.88 9.71
N VAL A 84 -15.96 -6.25 8.74
CA VAL A 84 -16.28 -7.29 7.75
C VAL A 84 -16.47 -8.67 8.40
N ARG A 85 -15.66 -9.00 9.40
CA ARG A 85 -15.78 -10.27 10.14
C ARG A 85 -17.04 -10.34 11.00
N GLY A 86 -17.53 -9.19 11.47
CA GLY A 86 -18.82 -9.06 12.13
C GLY A 86 -20.04 -9.28 11.21
N LEU A 87 -19.86 -9.27 9.89
CA LEU A 87 -20.97 -9.53 8.96
C LEU A 87 -21.46 -10.98 9.11
N GLY A 88 -22.76 -11.16 9.32
CA GLY A 88 -23.41 -12.45 9.61
C GLY A 88 -23.28 -13.53 8.53
N GLY A 89 -22.58 -13.28 7.41
CA GLY A 89 -22.30 -14.28 6.38
C GLY A 89 -21.28 -15.36 6.77
N TYR A 90 -20.61 -15.25 7.93
CA TYR A 90 -19.74 -16.31 8.48
C TYR A 90 -20.46 -17.20 9.51
N ALA A 91 -21.52 -16.69 10.16
CA ALA A 91 -22.28 -17.40 11.19
C ALA A 91 -23.66 -17.82 10.66
N GLY A 92 -23.85 -19.12 10.40
CA GLY A 92 -25.19 -19.67 10.13
C GLY A 92 -25.42 -20.24 8.72
N GLY A 93 -24.42 -20.83 8.08
CA GLY A 93 -24.60 -21.70 6.89
C GLY A 93 -25.05 -20.99 5.60
N GLN A 94 -25.49 -19.74 5.67
CA GLN A 94 -25.72 -18.88 4.51
C GLN A 94 -24.36 -18.43 3.95
N LYS A 95 -23.81 -19.21 3.01
CA LYS A 95 -22.71 -18.80 2.12
C LYS A 95 -23.18 -17.72 1.11
N GLY A 96 -23.93 -16.73 1.59
CA GLY A 96 -24.83 -15.88 0.80
C GLY A 96 -24.55 -14.40 0.95
N ARG A 97 -25.05 -13.64 -0.04
CA ARG A 97 -25.12 -12.18 -0.10
C ARG A 97 -25.83 -11.60 1.13
N ALA A 98 -25.86 -10.26 1.25
CA ALA A 98 -26.60 -9.59 2.32
C ALA A 98 -27.99 -10.24 2.52
N PRO A 99 -28.36 -10.55 3.78
CA PRO A 99 -29.60 -11.26 4.05
C PRO A 99 -30.78 -10.46 3.53
N ALA A 100 -31.74 -11.14 2.89
CA ALA A 100 -33.03 -10.54 2.64
C ALA A 100 -33.61 -10.10 3.98
N VAL A 101 -34.09 -8.85 4.05
CA VAL A 101 -34.63 -8.27 5.29
C VAL A 101 -35.66 -9.24 5.87
N LEU A 102 -35.37 -9.78 7.05
CA LEU A 102 -36.25 -10.77 7.68
C LEU A 102 -37.59 -10.11 8.01
N PRO A 103 -38.73 -10.82 7.89
CA PRO A 103 -40.07 -10.22 8.05
C PRO A 103 -40.27 -9.48 9.38
N LEU A 104 -39.64 -9.94 10.45
CA LEU A 104 -39.68 -9.30 11.78
C LEU A 104 -38.99 -7.91 11.80
N PHE A 105 -37.98 -7.71 10.95
CA PHE A 105 -37.18 -6.47 10.90
C PHE A 105 -37.55 -5.58 9.71
N ALA A 106 -38.47 -6.01 8.84
CA ALA A 106 -38.92 -5.23 7.68
C ALA A 106 -39.58 -3.89 8.06
N ALA A 107 -40.17 -3.81 9.25
CA ALA A 107 -40.83 -2.62 9.76
C ALA A 107 -39.89 -1.61 10.45
N ILE A 108 -38.64 -2.00 10.74
CA ILE A 108 -37.70 -1.20 11.54
C ILE A 108 -36.93 -0.18 10.67
N GLY A 109 -36.97 -0.32 9.33
CA GLY A 109 -36.23 0.55 8.41
C GLY A 109 -34.71 0.53 8.66
N GLU A 110 -33.95 1.35 7.93
CA GLU A 110 -32.51 1.54 8.24
C GLU A 110 -32.31 2.35 9.54
N GLU A 111 -33.29 3.19 9.90
CA GLU A 111 -33.24 4.11 11.05
C GLU A 111 -33.30 3.43 12.42
N GLY A 112 -33.85 2.21 12.51
CA GLY A 112 -34.00 1.49 13.78
C GLY A 112 -32.92 0.44 14.06
N LEU A 113 -31.89 0.35 13.22
CA LEU A 113 -30.72 -0.48 13.51
C LEU A 113 -29.85 0.22 14.56
N GLN A 114 -29.58 -0.45 15.69
CA GLN A 114 -28.64 0.05 16.68
C GLN A 114 -27.27 0.23 16.02
N ARG A 115 -26.69 1.43 16.18
CA ARG A 115 -25.30 1.69 15.82
C ARG A 115 -24.42 0.82 16.70
N GLU A 116 -23.65 -0.07 16.09
CA GLU A 116 -22.68 -0.89 16.80
C GLU A 116 -21.67 0.03 17.49
N GLU A 117 -21.30 -0.31 18.73
CA GLU A 117 -20.36 0.47 19.53
C GLU A 117 -18.97 0.42 18.88
N GLU A 118 -18.31 1.57 18.75
CA GLU A 118 -16.99 1.65 18.15
C GLU A 118 -15.98 0.90 19.02
N MET A 119 -15.36 -0.15 18.48
CA MET A 119 -14.36 -0.93 19.18
C MET A 119 -12.98 -0.29 19.02
N SER A 120 -12.35 0.05 20.15
CA SER A 120 -10.98 0.57 20.17
C SER A 120 -9.97 -0.54 19.89
N LEU A 121 -9.62 -0.73 18.61
CA LEU A 121 -8.54 -1.64 18.21
C LEU A 121 -7.18 -0.92 18.30
N PRO A 122 -6.07 -1.65 18.54
CA PRO A 122 -4.75 -1.06 18.42
C PRO A 122 -4.54 -0.48 17.02
N ALA A 123 -3.94 0.71 16.93
CA ALA A 123 -3.60 1.31 15.65
C ALA A 123 -2.62 0.40 14.87
N MET A 124 -2.73 0.40 13.54
CA MET A 124 -1.79 -0.30 12.69
C MET A 124 -0.56 0.61 12.44
N PRO A 125 0.67 0.13 12.70
CA PRO A 125 1.87 0.92 12.46
C PRO A 125 2.09 1.15 10.95
N PRO A 126 2.77 2.25 10.55
CA PRO A 126 2.97 2.58 9.13
C PRO A 126 3.66 1.49 8.31
N GLY A 127 4.63 0.77 8.90
CA GLY A 127 5.31 -0.35 8.25
C GLY A 127 4.35 -1.49 7.88
N GLU A 128 3.44 -1.83 8.81
CA GLU A 128 2.42 -2.86 8.60
C GLU A 128 1.45 -2.43 7.49
N HIS A 129 1.02 -1.16 7.46
CA HIS A 129 0.21 -0.65 6.36
C HIS A 129 0.86 -0.86 4.99
N VAL A 130 2.13 -0.50 4.87
CA VAL A 130 2.87 -0.57 3.60
C VAL A 130 3.07 -2.02 3.17
N VAL A 131 3.33 -2.94 4.10
CA VAL A 131 3.42 -4.37 3.79
C VAL A 131 2.09 -4.90 3.23
N PHE A 132 0.98 -4.56 3.87
CA PHE A 132 -0.35 -4.96 3.39
C PHE A 132 -0.70 -4.30 2.04
N ASP A 133 -0.38 -3.02 1.84
CA ASP A 133 -0.57 -2.33 0.57
C ASP A 133 0.16 -3.08 -0.57
N TYR A 134 1.42 -3.49 -0.36
CA TYR A 134 2.18 -4.25 -1.36
C TYR A 134 1.68 -5.69 -1.55
N ALA A 135 1.13 -6.32 -0.50
CA ALA A 135 0.52 -7.65 -0.63
C ALA A 135 -0.74 -7.62 -1.50
N THR A 136 -1.54 -6.55 -1.38
CA THR A 136 -2.85 -6.44 -2.04
C THR A 136 -2.81 -5.71 -3.38
N LEU A 137 -2.16 -4.54 -3.43
CA LEU A 137 -2.12 -3.62 -4.58
C LEU A 137 -0.77 -3.60 -5.30
N ARG A 138 0.29 -4.17 -4.70
CA ARG A 138 1.69 -4.11 -5.17
C ARG A 138 2.30 -2.70 -5.24
N LEU A 139 1.65 -1.73 -4.63
CA LEU A 139 2.12 -0.36 -4.44
C LEU A 139 1.59 0.15 -3.10
N SER A 140 2.23 1.16 -2.54
CA SER A 140 1.70 1.93 -1.41
C SER A 140 1.75 3.42 -1.72
N LEU A 141 0.71 4.14 -1.32
CA LEU A 141 0.67 5.60 -1.37
C LEU A 141 1.28 6.25 -0.11
N LYS A 142 1.60 5.46 0.92
CA LYS A 142 2.06 5.94 2.22
C LYS A 142 3.58 6.07 2.25
N ALA A 143 4.27 4.98 1.94
CA ALA A 143 5.74 4.96 1.86
C ALA A 143 6.24 3.75 1.06
N HIS A 144 7.50 3.80 0.63
CA HIS A 144 8.17 2.68 0.00
C HIS A 144 8.77 1.72 1.06
N PRO A 145 8.67 0.38 0.91
CA PRO A 145 9.11 -0.58 1.94
C PRO A 145 10.57 -0.45 2.36
N VAL A 146 11.45 -0.07 1.43
CA VAL A 146 12.89 0.10 1.70
C VAL A 146 13.18 1.31 2.60
N SER A 147 12.29 2.30 2.66
CA SER A 147 12.48 3.48 3.52
C SER A 147 12.62 3.10 5.01
N PHE A 148 11.81 2.15 5.48
CA PHE A 148 11.87 1.62 6.84
C PHE A 148 13.16 0.82 7.13
N LEU A 149 13.80 0.28 6.09
CA LEU A 149 15.03 -0.51 6.20
C LEU A 149 16.28 0.34 5.96
N ARG A 150 16.14 1.64 5.66
CA ARG A 150 17.23 2.48 5.17
C ARG A 150 18.41 2.55 6.14
N ASN A 151 18.16 2.71 7.44
CA ASN A 151 19.23 2.75 8.45
C ASN A 151 20.04 1.44 8.48
N ARG A 152 19.34 0.30 8.44
CA ARG A 152 19.97 -1.02 8.44
C ARG A 152 20.75 -1.27 7.14
N PHE A 153 20.23 -0.78 6.01
CA PHE A 153 20.89 -0.88 4.72
C PHE A 153 22.15 -0.01 4.66
N ALA A 154 22.09 1.21 5.18
CA ALA A 154 23.23 2.11 5.28
C ALA A 154 24.36 1.50 6.14
N ALA A 155 24.02 0.84 7.25
CA ALA A 155 24.99 0.11 8.09
C ALA A 155 25.71 -1.01 7.32
N SER A 156 25.07 -1.60 6.30
CA SER A 156 25.64 -2.61 5.41
C SER A 156 26.32 -2.03 4.16
N GLY A 157 26.46 -0.69 4.08
CA GLY A 157 27.10 0.01 2.96
C GLY A 157 26.25 0.09 1.69
N VAL A 158 24.94 -0.12 1.79
CA VAL A 158 23.99 0.01 0.68
C VAL A 158 23.71 1.49 0.43
N VAL A 159 23.99 1.96 -0.78
CA VAL A 159 23.69 3.34 -1.18
C VAL A 159 22.26 3.47 -1.72
N PRO A 160 21.61 4.63 -1.54
CA PRO A 160 20.37 4.95 -2.25
C PRO A 160 20.55 4.94 -3.78
N ASN A 161 19.54 4.47 -4.50
CA ASN A 161 19.59 4.36 -5.96
C ASN A 161 19.81 5.72 -6.63
N ALA A 162 19.27 6.81 -6.06
CA ALA A 162 19.49 8.16 -6.58
C ALA A 162 20.98 8.57 -6.61
N GLN A 163 21.80 8.05 -5.68
CA GLN A 163 23.24 8.38 -5.60
C GLN A 163 24.06 7.76 -6.74
N LEU A 164 23.51 6.79 -7.50
CA LEU A 164 24.19 6.21 -8.65
C LEU A 164 24.57 7.26 -9.70
N LYS A 165 23.85 8.39 -9.76
CA LYS A 165 24.16 9.52 -10.64
C LYS A 165 25.50 10.18 -10.29
N GLU A 166 25.89 10.18 -9.03
CA GLU A 166 27.09 10.83 -8.51
C GLU A 166 28.31 9.90 -8.52
N VAL A 167 28.11 8.58 -8.51
CA VAL A 167 29.19 7.59 -8.52
C VAL A 167 29.90 7.54 -9.88
N GLU A 168 31.22 7.63 -9.91
CA GLU A 168 32.01 7.51 -11.14
C GLU A 168 31.87 6.12 -11.80
N ALA A 169 31.98 6.08 -13.13
CA ALA A 169 31.98 4.81 -13.88
C ALA A 169 33.16 3.92 -13.46
N GLY A 170 32.93 2.61 -13.38
CA GLY A 170 33.90 1.60 -12.98
C GLY A 170 34.03 1.39 -11.45
N LYS A 171 33.55 2.34 -10.63
CA LYS A 171 33.57 2.20 -9.17
C LYS A 171 32.62 1.08 -8.72
N ARG A 172 33.04 0.40 -7.65
CA ARG A 172 32.21 -0.63 -6.99
C ARG A 172 31.15 0.05 -6.13
N VAL A 173 29.96 -0.53 -6.16
CA VAL A 173 28.78 -0.05 -5.44
C VAL A 173 28.03 -1.24 -4.87
N THR A 174 27.40 -1.00 -3.73
CA THR A 174 26.46 -1.93 -3.12
C THR A 174 25.10 -1.25 -3.07
N LEU A 175 24.07 -1.90 -3.61
CA LEU A 175 22.71 -1.37 -3.65
C LEU A 175 21.72 -2.48 -3.30
N ALA A 176 20.53 -2.09 -2.86
CA ALA A 176 19.44 -3.02 -2.59
C ALA A 176 18.12 -2.36 -2.95
N GLY A 177 17.20 -3.13 -3.53
CA GLY A 177 15.91 -2.60 -3.93
C GLY A 177 14.90 -3.69 -4.28
N LEU A 178 13.63 -3.30 -4.31
CA LEU A 178 12.54 -4.17 -4.71
C LEU A 178 12.66 -4.47 -6.20
N VAL A 179 12.56 -5.74 -6.57
CA VAL A 179 12.67 -6.14 -7.97
C VAL A 179 11.34 -5.86 -8.67
N LEU A 180 11.34 -4.86 -9.56
CA LEU A 180 10.18 -4.50 -10.36
C LEU A 180 10.03 -5.42 -11.58
N VAL A 181 11.10 -5.52 -12.34
CA VAL A 181 11.11 -6.19 -13.65
C VAL A 181 12.36 -7.02 -13.80
N ARG A 182 12.22 -8.17 -14.47
CA ARG A 182 13.32 -8.99 -14.95
C ARG A 182 13.07 -9.31 -16.41
N GLN A 183 14.07 -9.07 -17.24
CA GLN A 183 14.00 -9.36 -18.67
C GLN A 183 15.23 -10.15 -19.09
N ARG A 184 15.02 -11.17 -19.90
CA ARG A 184 16.08 -11.95 -20.56
C ARG A 184 15.81 -11.94 -22.06
N PRO A 185 16.24 -10.90 -22.78
CA PRO A 185 16.01 -10.79 -24.22
C PRO A 185 16.67 -11.99 -24.93
N GLY A 186 15.98 -12.59 -25.90
CA GLY A 186 16.52 -13.71 -26.68
C GLY A 186 17.79 -13.34 -27.47
N THR A 187 17.96 -12.05 -27.78
CA THR A 187 19.08 -11.49 -28.55
C THR A 187 20.31 -11.15 -27.70
N ALA A 188 20.21 -11.11 -26.38
CA ALA A 188 21.27 -10.60 -25.50
C ALA A 188 22.20 -11.71 -24.96
N SER A 189 22.41 -12.78 -25.72
CA SER A 189 23.28 -13.91 -25.33
C SER A 189 23.03 -14.44 -23.91
N GLY A 190 21.78 -14.41 -23.46
CA GLY A 190 21.36 -14.90 -22.14
C GLY A 190 21.56 -13.94 -20.96
N VAL A 191 22.00 -12.69 -21.18
CA VAL A 191 22.08 -11.63 -20.16
C VAL A 191 20.70 -11.30 -19.60
N ILE A 192 20.63 -11.06 -18.30
CA ILE A 192 19.41 -10.67 -17.60
C ILE A 192 19.53 -9.20 -17.17
N PHE A 193 18.49 -8.44 -17.45
CA PHE A 193 18.31 -7.08 -16.96
C PHE A 193 17.28 -7.10 -15.83
N ALA A 194 17.64 -6.54 -14.69
CA ALA A 194 16.73 -6.37 -13.56
C ALA A 194 16.60 -4.88 -13.23
N THR A 195 15.40 -4.42 -12.95
CA THR A 195 15.15 -3.05 -12.48
C THR A 195 14.78 -3.13 -11.00
N LEU A 196 15.58 -2.49 -10.16
CA LEU A 196 15.38 -2.41 -8.72
C LEU A 196 14.86 -1.03 -8.34
N GLU A 197 13.98 -0.96 -7.35
CA GLU A 197 13.42 0.28 -6.84
C GLU A 197 13.71 0.44 -5.35
N ASP A 198 14.02 1.67 -4.95
CA ASP A 198 14.00 2.13 -3.57
C ASP A 198 13.19 3.43 -3.47
N GLU A 199 13.05 3.99 -2.27
CA GLU A 199 12.30 5.22 -2.02
C GLU A 199 12.88 6.47 -2.72
N THR A 200 14.10 6.37 -3.25
CA THR A 200 14.81 7.47 -3.91
C THR A 200 14.82 7.35 -5.44
N GLY A 201 14.58 6.14 -5.97
CA GLY A 201 14.43 5.91 -7.40
C GLY A 201 14.78 4.49 -7.84
N ILE A 202 15.05 4.37 -9.14
CA ILE A 202 15.31 3.08 -9.79
C ILE A 202 16.79 2.88 -10.13
N ALA A 203 17.23 1.63 -10.06
CA ALA A 203 18.55 1.17 -10.50
C ALA A 203 18.40 0.03 -11.50
N ASN A 204 19.10 0.14 -12.64
CA ASN A 204 19.14 -0.92 -13.64
C ASN A 204 20.37 -1.81 -13.41
N VAL A 205 20.15 -3.11 -13.24
CA VAL A 205 21.17 -4.10 -12.92
C VAL A 205 21.33 -5.07 -14.09
N ILE A 206 22.58 -5.31 -14.49
CA ILE A 206 22.95 -6.28 -15.52
C ILE A 206 23.53 -7.52 -14.84
N ILE A 207 22.94 -8.68 -15.12
CA ILE A 207 23.35 -9.97 -14.56
C ILE A 207 23.82 -10.86 -15.72
N TRP A 208 25.12 -11.14 -15.75
CA TRP A 208 25.73 -12.00 -16.76
C TRP A 208 25.34 -13.48 -16.58
N PRO A 209 25.31 -14.29 -17.66
CA PRO A 209 24.94 -15.70 -17.61
C PRO A 209 25.71 -16.51 -16.54
N LYS A 210 27.02 -16.28 -16.42
CA LYS A 210 27.87 -16.94 -15.42
C LYS A 210 27.40 -16.70 -13.98
N LEU A 211 27.01 -15.47 -13.66
CA LEU A 211 26.50 -15.13 -12.32
C LEU A 211 25.09 -15.67 -12.14
N TYR A 212 24.25 -15.59 -13.16
CA TYR A 212 22.90 -16.16 -13.14
C TYR A 212 22.93 -17.67 -12.89
N GLU A 213 23.81 -18.42 -13.56
CA GLU A 213 23.94 -19.87 -13.36
C GLU A 213 24.32 -20.21 -11.91
N LYS A 214 25.24 -19.43 -11.31
CA LYS A 214 25.66 -19.60 -9.92
C LYS A 214 24.58 -19.19 -8.90
N ARG A 215 23.80 -18.15 -9.19
CA ARG A 215 22.81 -17.55 -8.27
C ARG A 215 21.37 -17.70 -8.79
N ARG A 216 21.07 -18.77 -9.54
CA ARG A 216 19.82 -18.94 -10.28
C ARG A 216 18.57 -18.76 -9.43
N ARG A 217 18.55 -19.38 -8.25
CA ARG A 217 17.42 -19.28 -7.30
C ARG A 217 17.16 -17.83 -6.89
N ILE A 218 18.21 -17.12 -6.47
CA ILE A 218 18.12 -15.72 -6.03
C ILE A 218 17.57 -14.84 -7.15
N VAL A 219 18.14 -14.95 -8.35
CA VAL A 219 17.69 -14.14 -9.49
C VAL A 219 16.20 -14.37 -9.79
N LEU A 220 15.69 -15.59 -9.64
CA LEU A 220 14.30 -15.92 -9.98
C LEU A 220 13.29 -15.59 -8.86
N THR A 221 13.65 -15.78 -7.59
CA THR A 221 12.66 -15.77 -6.49
C THR A 221 12.68 -14.51 -5.63
N SER A 222 13.79 -13.77 -5.60
CA SER A 222 13.96 -12.68 -4.62
C SER A 222 13.03 -11.50 -4.90
N ARG A 223 12.25 -11.05 -3.92
CA ARG A 223 11.45 -9.81 -4.06
C ARG A 223 12.28 -8.57 -3.75
N LEU A 224 13.24 -8.71 -2.84
CA LEU A 224 14.21 -7.70 -2.50
C LEU A 224 15.60 -8.25 -2.79
N LEU A 225 16.33 -7.56 -3.66
CA LEU A 225 17.62 -8.04 -4.15
C LEU A 225 18.72 -7.11 -3.67
N PHE A 226 19.73 -7.69 -3.02
CA PHE A 226 20.98 -7.03 -2.73
C PHE A 226 21.98 -7.32 -3.85
N VAL A 227 22.65 -6.27 -4.31
CA VAL A 227 23.56 -6.31 -5.46
C VAL A 227 24.86 -5.64 -5.07
N ARG A 228 25.95 -6.39 -5.18
CA ARG A 228 27.29 -5.82 -5.23
C ARG A 228 27.76 -5.83 -6.67
N GLY A 229 28.17 -4.68 -7.17
CA GLY A 229 28.51 -4.55 -8.59
C GLY A 229 29.35 -3.33 -8.90
N ARG A 230 29.48 -3.03 -10.19
CA ARG A 230 30.21 -1.86 -10.70
C ARG A 230 29.30 -0.98 -11.53
N VAL A 231 29.41 0.33 -11.32
CA VAL A 231 28.67 1.31 -12.12
C VAL A 231 29.22 1.34 -13.54
N GLN A 232 28.34 1.24 -14.52
CA GLN A 232 28.61 1.53 -15.92
C GLN A 232 27.69 2.67 -16.36
N LYS A 233 28.26 3.68 -17.01
CA LYS A 233 27.50 4.82 -17.53
C LYS A 233 27.68 4.89 -19.04
N GLU A 234 26.57 4.90 -19.76
CA GLU A 234 26.50 5.13 -21.20
C GLU A 234 25.63 6.36 -21.46
N GLY A 235 26.27 7.52 -21.61
CA GLY A 235 25.57 8.80 -21.66
C GLY A 235 24.79 9.07 -20.37
N ILE A 236 23.46 9.11 -20.47
CA ILE A 236 22.53 9.39 -19.37
C ILE A 236 22.11 8.09 -18.65
N VAL A 237 22.29 6.94 -19.28
CA VAL A 237 21.84 5.65 -18.75
C VAL A 237 22.89 5.09 -17.80
N ILE A 238 22.45 4.71 -16.61
CA ILE A 238 23.29 4.15 -15.56
C ILE A 238 22.88 2.69 -15.35
N HIS A 239 23.86 1.80 -15.48
CA HIS A 239 23.74 0.39 -15.21
C HIS A 239 24.66 -0.02 -14.06
N VAL A 240 24.29 -1.04 -13.32
CA VAL A 240 25.16 -1.69 -12.35
C VAL A 240 25.37 -3.12 -12.80
N VAL A 241 26.61 -3.44 -13.19
CA VAL A 241 26.99 -4.81 -13.53
C VAL A 241 27.20 -5.57 -12.24
N ALA A 242 26.37 -6.58 -12.01
CA ALA A 242 26.41 -7.37 -10.80
C ALA A 242 27.66 -8.28 -10.77
N ASP A 243 28.42 -8.20 -9.67
CA ASP A 243 29.49 -9.12 -9.33
C ASP A 243 28.97 -10.27 -8.43
N ASP A 244 28.07 -9.95 -7.49
CA ASP A 244 27.41 -10.91 -6.60
C ASP A 244 26.01 -10.44 -6.21
N LEU A 245 25.17 -11.39 -5.81
CA LEU A 245 23.76 -11.21 -5.50
C LEU A 245 23.39 -11.97 -4.22
N GLU A 246 22.56 -11.32 -3.38
CA GLU A 246 21.98 -11.93 -2.19
C GLU A 246 20.47 -11.70 -2.14
N ASP A 247 19.76 -12.68 -1.60
CA ASP A 247 18.31 -12.59 -1.38
C ASP A 247 18.04 -11.92 -0.03
N TRP A 248 17.52 -10.70 -0.06
CA TRP A 248 17.14 -9.95 1.14
C TRP A 248 15.61 -9.92 1.32
N THR A 249 14.87 -10.82 0.67
CA THR A 249 13.41 -10.88 0.79
C THR A 249 12.94 -11.08 2.23
N SER A 250 13.73 -11.77 3.07
CA SER A 250 13.45 -11.93 4.50
C SER A 250 13.44 -10.62 5.28
N GLU A 251 14.18 -9.60 4.82
CA GLU A 251 14.20 -8.27 5.42
C GLU A 251 12.84 -7.58 5.34
N LEU A 252 12.04 -7.89 4.30
CA LEU A 252 10.66 -7.39 4.20
C LEU A 252 9.76 -7.98 5.29
N GLY A 253 10.11 -9.13 5.87
CA GLY A 253 9.39 -9.72 7.00
C GLY A 253 9.58 -8.94 8.30
N LEU A 254 10.65 -8.16 8.44
CA LEU A 254 10.87 -7.29 9.59
C LEU A 254 9.90 -6.09 9.61
N LEU A 255 9.32 -5.75 8.44
CA LEU A 255 8.35 -4.66 8.33
C LEU A 255 7.03 -4.94 9.06
N SER A 256 6.74 -6.22 9.37
CA SER A 256 5.57 -6.62 10.15
C SER A 256 5.87 -6.86 11.64
N SER A 257 7.12 -6.71 12.09
CA SER A 257 7.48 -6.84 13.50
C SER A 257 7.46 -5.49 14.22
N GLU A 258 7.03 -5.49 15.48
CA GLU A 258 6.96 -4.33 16.39
C GLU A 258 8.31 -3.57 16.54
N ASP A 259 9.43 -4.19 16.16
CA ASP A 259 10.78 -3.64 16.32
C ASP A 259 11.09 -2.41 15.42
N ILE A 260 10.28 -2.12 14.40
CA ILE A 260 10.48 -0.94 13.54
C ILE A 260 9.86 0.35 14.11
N ASP A 261 8.93 0.25 15.07
CA ASP A 261 8.22 1.42 15.63
C ASP A 261 9.17 2.46 16.25
N LYS A 262 10.34 2.05 16.75
CA LYS A 262 11.33 2.97 17.34
C LYS A 262 12.08 3.83 16.31
N THR A 263 12.11 3.40 15.05
CA THR A 263 12.73 4.14 13.95
C THR A 263 11.76 5.07 13.24
N VAL A 264 10.45 4.83 13.32
CA VAL A 264 9.42 5.64 12.63
C VAL A 264 9.29 7.04 13.25
N ASP A 265 9.42 7.15 14.57
CA ASP A 265 9.36 8.44 15.29
C ASP A 265 10.42 9.43 14.79
N THR A 266 11.56 8.95 14.27
CA THR A 266 12.65 9.82 13.78
C THR A 266 12.48 10.25 12.32
N TYR A 267 11.64 9.56 11.54
CA TYR A 267 11.40 9.91 10.12
C TYR A 267 10.09 10.68 9.89
N ALA A 268 9.10 10.52 10.77
CA ALA A 268 7.87 11.30 10.73
C ALA A 268 8.13 12.81 10.94
N GLU A 269 9.18 13.18 11.68
CA GLU A 269 9.58 14.58 11.85
C GLU A 269 10.30 15.18 10.62
N GLY A 270 10.87 14.35 9.74
CA GLY A 270 11.76 14.78 8.65
C GLY A 270 11.11 14.95 7.27
N MET A 271 9.94 14.35 7.03
CA MET A 271 9.22 14.49 5.75
C MET A 271 8.09 15.52 5.86
N LYS A 272 8.45 16.81 5.71
CA LYS A 272 7.46 17.82 5.31
C LYS A 272 7.14 17.62 3.84
N TYR A 273 5.97 17.07 3.55
CA TYR A 273 5.35 17.25 2.25
C TYR A 273 5.15 18.75 2.01
N PRO A 274 5.56 19.31 0.86
CA PRO A 274 5.21 20.68 0.53
C PRO A 274 3.68 20.72 0.32
N GLY A 275 2.96 21.34 1.26
CA GLY A 275 1.53 21.65 1.11
C GLY A 275 0.57 20.99 2.11
N HIS A 276 0.95 20.83 3.38
CA HIS A 276 -0.04 20.70 4.43
C HIS A 276 0.10 21.89 5.38
N ASP A 277 -0.68 22.95 5.12
CA ASP A 277 -0.99 23.90 6.17
C ASP A 277 -1.67 23.12 7.29
N SER A 278 -1.10 23.22 8.47
CA SER A 278 -1.65 22.68 9.70
C SER A 278 -2.99 23.33 9.95
N CYS A 279 -4.08 22.58 9.78
CA CYS A 279 -5.39 23.00 10.24
C CYS A 279 -5.36 23.02 11.78
N ASP A 280 -5.27 24.22 12.34
CA ASP A 280 -5.31 24.52 13.76
C ASP A 280 -6.56 23.91 14.41
N THR A 281 -6.38 22.80 15.13
CA THR A 281 -7.43 22.14 15.94
C THR A 281 -7.65 22.83 17.30
N THR A 282 -7.09 24.03 17.51
CA THR A 282 -7.21 24.78 18.76
C THR A 282 -8.43 25.71 18.81
N HIS A 283 -9.05 26.06 17.67
CA HIS A 283 -10.14 27.04 17.65
C HIS A 283 -11.54 26.50 18.01
N ASN A 284 -11.77 25.18 17.98
CA ASN A 284 -13.12 24.62 18.18
C ASN A 284 -13.45 24.28 19.66
N ARG A 285 -12.46 24.32 20.57
CA ARG A 285 -12.68 24.01 22.00
C ARG A 285 -13.16 25.20 22.83
N GLU A 286 -12.81 26.43 22.45
CA GLU A 286 -13.27 27.62 23.17
C GLU A 286 -14.69 28.05 22.76
N GLU A 287 -15.07 27.84 21.50
CA GLU A 287 -16.39 28.17 20.99
C GLU A 287 -17.48 27.26 21.56
N GLN A 288 -17.18 25.95 21.70
CA GLN A 288 -18.07 24.99 22.37
C GLN A 288 -18.21 25.22 23.88
N LYS A 289 -17.19 25.80 24.54
CA LYS A 289 -17.28 26.21 25.95
C LYS A 289 -18.16 27.45 26.13
N ARG A 290 -18.15 28.41 25.18
CA ARG A 290 -19.02 29.60 25.23
C ARG A 290 -20.50 29.24 25.02
N LEU A 291 -20.80 28.27 24.15
CA LEU A 291 -22.18 27.81 23.90
C LEU A 291 -22.80 27.00 25.05
N ARG A 292 -21.98 26.38 25.92
CA ARG A 292 -22.47 25.66 27.12
C ARG A 292 -22.67 26.54 28.36
N ALA A 293 -22.10 27.75 28.38
CA ALA A 293 -22.24 28.69 29.49
C ALA A 293 -23.46 29.64 29.35
N ALA A 294 -24.16 29.59 28.21
CA ALA A 294 -25.31 30.46 27.90
C ALA A 294 -26.66 29.70 27.94
N ARG A 295 -26.75 28.58 28.67
CA ARG A 295 -27.98 27.83 28.90
C ARG A 295 -28.30 27.75 30.38
#